data_AF-A0A834DE58-F1
#
_entry.id   AF-A0A834DE58-F1
#
_cell.length_a   1.000
_cell.length_b   1.000
_cell.length_c   1.000
_cell.angle_alpha   90.00
_cell.angle_beta   90.00
_cell.angle_gamma   90.00
#
_symmetry.space_group_name_H-M   'P 1'
#
loop_
_entity.id
_entity.type
_entity.pdbx_description
1 polymer ?
#
loop_
_entity_poly.entity_id
_entity_poly.type
_entity_poly.pdbx_seq_one_letter_code
_entity_poly.pdbx_strand_id
1 'polypeptide(L)'
;MASPSPRSSSFATTSRTPLRPSKVTIDDSCQTEADNTQEQEKQKRKLSQKQKTLSLCQSSIVGHLSPWPTYTSGQTILHNRKPCSDYCRKRAGSWRQQPLGITKPRYLEQLENYLRKELLLLDLSTDSAQELRLQPYREIFDFFIEDFKTYKPLLSSIKNAYEVMLAHQREKIRALEPLKAKLVTVNEECNERILAMRAEERSEISLLKKEKMNLLKLVDKKNEEKISLQSEVTKLRKNLAEEYLRYLSERDARKILIADLNELRYQREDMSLAQSPGVVAGGPDRWHMLAEGKNSDQLVDVLLEEIGEMLLQEKDFFPGLGYGESVPPFLRVDGVVENKKPTKKDVVNLLKDAWKERLAEEQKEKFSDFFFSFLERRFGPADAMAWAYTVFENIKLFHSNEIMSQFYAVLMEKMSESVYVKHKETISQLLKEMTNADSQNEGLLTMEQFSTVLRSIFPFKKEEKIQELMEAAGWQLSSNADWLSYQSLFTEDEEGQVTPFMRMLWEQYVEEKDEYLQELKQDLGLELYEKVTLPKVREALMTIDPSLDKQTLNSYLSQAFQLPLTELPEESEEKEEDIMIKLQTVLERLQMIDIRRRGPREQEPTS
;
A
#
# COMPACT_ATOMS: atom_id res chain seq x y z
N MET A 1 22.29 -20.81 -43.18
CA MET A 1 20.93 -20.91 -43.75
C MET A 1 19.96 -20.96 -42.58
N ALA A 2 18.87 -20.21 -42.47
CA ALA A 2 18.42 -18.97 -43.08
C ALA A 2 17.41 -18.37 -42.07
N SER A 3 17.45 -17.04 -41.93
CA SER A 3 16.55 -16.15 -41.17
C SER A 3 15.07 -16.25 -41.65
N PRO A 4 14.05 -15.51 -41.12
CA PRO A 4 14.13 -14.25 -40.37
C PRO A 4 13.10 -13.97 -39.24
N SER A 5 13.40 -12.88 -38.52
CA SER A 5 12.56 -11.99 -37.71
C SER A 5 11.35 -11.38 -38.46
N PRO A 6 10.44 -10.63 -37.79
CA PRO A 6 10.60 -9.15 -37.72
C PRO A 6 10.16 -8.50 -36.38
N ARG A 7 10.93 -7.51 -35.87
CA ARG A 7 10.67 -6.03 -35.82
C ARG A 7 9.62 -5.58 -34.78
N SER A 8 10.01 -4.93 -33.66
CA SER A 8 10.21 -3.46 -33.44
C SER A 8 8.91 -2.64 -33.57
N SER A 9 8.50 -1.73 -32.68
CA SER A 9 9.26 -0.58 -32.14
C SER A 9 8.53 0.19 -31.02
N SER A 10 9.35 0.74 -30.12
CA SER A 10 9.25 1.98 -29.30
C SER A 10 8.19 3.03 -29.62
N PHE A 11 7.71 3.76 -28.59
CA PHE A 11 7.87 5.22 -28.46
C PHE A 11 7.78 5.69 -27.00
N ALA A 12 8.72 6.56 -26.63
CA ALA A 12 8.83 7.29 -25.38
C ALA A 12 8.27 8.72 -25.53
N THR A 13 7.81 9.35 -24.44
CA THR A 13 8.07 10.78 -24.15
C THR A 13 7.67 11.18 -22.70
N THR A 14 8.69 11.56 -21.91
CA THR A 14 8.84 12.69 -20.94
C THR A 14 7.60 13.60 -20.68
N SER A 15 7.36 14.25 -19.52
CA SER A 15 8.29 14.85 -18.52
C SER A 15 7.52 15.49 -17.32
N ARG A 16 8.18 15.45 -16.14
CA ARG A 16 8.36 16.47 -15.06
C ARG A 16 7.16 17.16 -14.32
N THR A 17 7.20 16.93 -12.99
CA THR A 17 6.83 17.66 -11.74
C THR A 17 7.20 19.16 -11.69
N PRO A 18 6.96 19.97 -10.60
CA PRO A 18 6.43 19.70 -9.23
C PRO A 18 5.42 20.76 -8.64
N LEU A 19 4.83 20.50 -7.45
CA LEU A 19 4.76 21.43 -6.29
C LEU A 19 3.81 20.92 -5.16
N ARG A 20 4.37 20.75 -3.95
CA ARG A 20 3.72 20.71 -2.60
C ARG A 20 3.54 22.18 -2.09
N PRO A 21 3.02 22.51 -0.86
CA PRO A 21 2.58 21.73 0.31
C PRO A 21 1.15 22.15 0.80
N SER A 22 0.48 21.61 1.84
CA SER A 22 0.85 21.61 3.26
C SER A 22 -0.31 21.09 4.14
N LYS A 23 0.07 20.45 5.26
CA LYS A 23 -0.55 20.35 6.61
C LYS A 23 -2.03 19.97 6.81
N VAL A 24 -2.23 19.08 7.81
CA VAL A 24 -3.14 19.15 9.00
C VAL A 24 -3.55 17.70 9.33
N THR A 25 -2.96 17.06 10.35
CA THR A 25 -3.31 17.00 11.79
C THR A 25 -4.06 15.71 12.12
N ILE A 26 -3.50 14.97 13.07
CA ILE A 26 -4.14 13.87 13.79
C ILE A 26 -5.19 14.48 14.71
N ASP A 27 -6.46 14.07 14.61
CA ASP A 27 -7.20 13.74 15.82
C ASP A 27 -8.39 12.80 15.57
N ASP A 28 -8.62 11.99 16.59
CA ASP A 28 -9.70 11.03 16.78
C ASP A 28 -11.09 11.65 16.60
N SER A 29 -12.01 10.90 15.98
CA SER A 29 -13.33 10.64 16.55
C SER A 29 -14.19 9.78 15.63
N CYS A 30 -14.45 8.56 16.10
CA CYS A 30 -15.62 7.79 15.68
C CYS A 30 -16.90 8.60 15.91
N GLN A 31 -17.55 9.05 14.83
CA GLN A 31 -19.01 9.18 14.67
C GLN A 31 -19.30 9.89 13.35
N THR A 32 -19.49 9.15 12.25
CA THR A 32 -20.28 9.56 11.05
C THR A 32 -20.27 8.48 9.96
N GLU A 33 -20.75 7.26 10.27
CA GLU A 33 -21.08 6.28 9.21
C GLU A 33 -22.58 6.17 8.93
N ALA A 34 -23.44 6.81 9.73
CA ALA A 34 -24.89 6.82 9.50
C ALA A 34 -25.39 7.92 8.55
N ASP A 35 -24.66 9.05 8.40
CA ASP A 35 -25.10 10.18 7.57
C ASP A 35 -24.68 10.05 6.09
N ASN A 36 -23.59 9.32 5.80
CA ASN A 36 -23.12 9.14 4.42
C ASN A 36 -24.07 8.28 3.55
N THR A 37 -24.90 7.44 4.16
CA THR A 37 -25.88 6.62 3.43
C THR A 37 -27.11 7.43 3.01
N GLN A 38 -27.56 8.40 3.84
CA GLN A 38 -28.65 9.30 3.48
C GLN A 38 -28.25 10.33 2.41
N GLU A 39 -26.99 10.75 2.39
CA GLU A 39 -26.50 11.73 1.41
C GLU A 39 -26.31 11.12 0.01
N GLN A 40 -25.89 9.85 -0.07
CA GLN A 40 -25.83 9.10 -1.34
C GLN A 40 -27.22 8.74 -1.90
N GLU A 41 -28.22 8.46 -1.05
CA GLU A 41 -29.61 8.27 -1.50
C GLU A 41 -30.29 9.58 -1.92
N LYS A 42 -29.98 10.72 -1.26
CA LYS A 42 -30.43 12.06 -1.68
C LYS A 42 -29.79 12.50 -2.99
N GLN A 43 -28.53 12.16 -3.26
CA GLN A 43 -27.89 12.42 -4.57
C GLN A 43 -28.46 11.55 -5.69
N LYS A 44 -28.75 10.27 -5.44
CA LYS A 44 -29.43 9.39 -6.42
C LYS A 44 -30.88 9.84 -6.72
N ARG A 45 -31.61 10.38 -5.74
CA ARG A 45 -32.94 10.98 -5.96
C ARG A 45 -32.89 12.33 -6.68
N LYS A 46 -31.85 13.15 -6.48
CA LYS A 46 -31.64 14.42 -7.22
C LYS A 46 -31.27 14.23 -8.69
N LEU A 47 -30.58 13.14 -9.05
CA LEU A 47 -30.28 12.80 -10.45
C LEU A 47 -31.51 12.26 -11.21
N SER A 48 -32.43 11.59 -10.53
CA SER A 48 -33.65 11.06 -11.15
C SER A 48 -34.78 12.10 -11.31
N GLN A 49 -34.71 13.25 -10.64
CA GLN A 49 -35.69 14.35 -10.77
C GLN A 49 -35.32 15.42 -11.82
N LYS A 50 -34.11 15.38 -12.40
CA LYS A 50 -33.68 16.35 -13.43
C LYS A 50 -34.00 15.94 -14.88
N GLN A 51 -34.73 14.84 -15.11
CA GLN A 51 -35.11 14.35 -16.45
C GLN A 51 -36.61 14.27 -16.72
N LYS A 52 -37.43 14.93 -15.90
CA LYS A 52 -38.83 15.21 -16.26
C LYS A 52 -39.05 16.72 -16.19
N THR A 53 -39.81 17.21 -17.16
CA THR A 53 -40.23 18.61 -17.38
C THR A 53 -39.18 19.62 -17.87
N LEU A 54 -39.01 19.65 -19.20
CA LEU A 54 -39.06 20.91 -19.95
C LEU A 54 -39.99 20.69 -21.14
N SER A 55 -41.22 21.18 -20.98
CA SER A 55 -42.24 21.32 -22.02
C SER A 55 -42.54 22.81 -22.10
N LEU A 56 -42.20 23.46 -23.22
CA LEU A 56 -42.97 24.58 -23.74
C LEU A 56 -42.77 24.70 -25.27
N CYS A 57 -43.80 25.28 -25.88
CA CYS A 57 -44.25 25.17 -27.25
C CYS A 57 -43.42 25.83 -28.37
N GLN A 58 -43.60 25.23 -29.56
CA GLN A 58 -43.78 25.80 -30.91
C GLN A 58 -42.72 26.74 -31.50
N SER A 59 -42.05 26.27 -32.57
CA SER A 59 -42.32 26.73 -33.95
C SER A 59 -41.49 25.94 -34.97
N SER A 60 -42.16 25.60 -36.06
CA SER A 60 -41.65 25.01 -37.30
C SER A 60 -40.62 25.92 -37.99
N ILE A 61 -39.53 25.36 -38.53
CA ILE A 61 -38.97 25.64 -39.88
C ILE A 61 -37.59 24.94 -40.05
N VAL A 62 -37.56 24.06 -41.07
CA VAL A 62 -36.50 23.84 -42.09
C VAL A 62 -35.14 23.23 -41.70
N GLY A 63 -34.76 22.21 -42.49
CA GLY A 63 -33.39 21.74 -42.61
C GLY A 63 -33.23 20.47 -43.46
N HIS A 64 -33.79 20.45 -44.67
CA HIS A 64 -33.55 19.41 -45.69
C HIS A 64 -32.07 19.40 -46.13
N LEU A 65 -31.45 18.22 -46.18
CA LEU A 65 -30.22 17.99 -46.94
C LEU A 65 -30.55 17.19 -48.20
N SER A 66 -30.25 17.79 -49.36
CA SER A 66 -29.94 17.10 -50.62
C SER A 66 -28.41 16.98 -50.72
N PRO A 67 -27.86 16.13 -51.62
CA PRO A 67 -27.46 16.71 -52.91
C PRO A 67 -27.63 15.80 -54.14
N TRP A 68 -27.92 16.49 -55.24
CA TRP A 68 -27.96 16.14 -56.68
C TRP A 68 -26.59 15.66 -57.25
N PRO A 69 -26.43 15.18 -58.53
CA PRO A 69 -26.91 15.79 -59.80
C PRO A 69 -27.46 14.78 -60.84
N THR A 70 -28.13 15.13 -61.94
CA THR A 70 -27.77 16.12 -62.96
C THR A 70 -28.93 16.30 -63.96
N TYR A 71 -29.01 17.51 -64.52
CA TYR A 71 -29.65 17.88 -65.77
C TYR A 71 -29.68 16.77 -66.85
N THR A 72 -30.78 16.66 -67.60
CA THR A 72 -30.82 17.08 -69.02
C THR A 72 -32.23 16.98 -69.62
N SER A 73 -32.58 18.05 -70.35
CA SER A 73 -33.55 18.11 -71.44
C SER A 73 -35.01 17.75 -71.18
N GLY A 74 -35.71 18.70 -70.57
CA GLY A 74 -37.03 19.05 -71.09
C GLY A 74 -36.87 19.42 -72.57
N GLN A 75 -37.45 18.62 -73.46
CA GLN A 75 -37.66 19.03 -74.84
C GLN A 75 -38.62 20.21 -74.84
N THR A 76 -38.04 21.39 -75.03
CA THR A 76 -38.65 22.58 -75.60
C THR A 76 -39.44 22.17 -76.84
N ILE A 77 -40.77 22.06 -76.71
CA ILE A 77 -41.64 22.20 -77.87
C ILE A 77 -41.67 23.69 -78.20
N LEU A 78 -40.79 24.08 -79.12
CA LEU A 78 -40.96 25.30 -79.91
C LEU A 78 -42.20 25.12 -80.79
N HIS A 79 -43.26 25.88 -80.51
CA HIS A 79 -44.09 26.39 -81.61
C HIS A 79 -43.99 27.90 -81.65
N ASN A 80 -43.02 28.34 -82.47
CA ASN A 80 -43.06 29.60 -83.16
C ASN A 80 -44.44 29.79 -83.80
N ARG A 81 -45.20 30.78 -83.32
CA ARG A 81 -46.09 31.55 -84.19
C ARG A 81 -45.22 32.23 -85.23
N LYS A 82 -45.57 32.14 -86.52
CA LYS A 82 -45.16 33.15 -87.50
C LYS A 82 -46.37 33.75 -88.22
N PRO A 83 -46.31 35.05 -88.56
CA PRO A 83 -47.42 35.83 -89.10
C PRO A 83 -47.46 35.81 -90.63
N CYS A 84 -48.65 35.91 -91.21
CA CYS A 84 -48.86 36.52 -92.52
C CYS A 84 -49.96 37.59 -92.41
N SER A 85 -49.52 38.82 -92.63
CA SER A 85 -50.21 40.12 -92.79
C SER A 85 -51.24 40.06 -93.94
N ASP A 86 -52.49 40.53 -93.79
CA ASP A 86 -53.02 41.92 -93.73
C ASP A 86 -53.07 42.62 -95.12
N TYR A 87 -54.29 42.84 -95.66
CA TYR A 87 -54.76 44.14 -96.15
C TYR A 87 -56.24 44.11 -96.63
N CYS A 88 -56.92 45.20 -96.27
CA CYS A 88 -58.04 45.86 -96.96
C CYS A 88 -59.50 45.48 -96.65
N ARG A 89 -59.99 46.17 -95.61
CA ARG A 89 -60.93 47.31 -95.71
C ARG A 89 -62.43 47.03 -95.49
N LYS A 90 -62.88 47.60 -94.37
CA LYS A 90 -64.26 47.91 -93.94
C LYS A 90 -65.20 48.33 -95.10
N ARG A 91 -66.38 47.73 -95.14
CA ARG A 91 -67.64 48.42 -95.53
C ARG A 91 -68.83 47.80 -94.79
N ALA A 92 -69.74 48.69 -94.44
CA ALA A 92 -70.88 48.58 -93.55
C ALA A 92 -71.97 47.59 -93.96
N GLY A 93 -72.93 47.42 -93.04
CA GLY A 93 -74.33 47.27 -93.42
C GLY A 93 -74.94 45.92 -93.09
N SER A 94 -75.95 45.98 -92.22
CA SER A 94 -77.06 45.03 -92.08
C SER A 94 -77.33 44.21 -93.35
N TRP A 95 -76.99 42.92 -93.30
CA TRP A 95 -77.66 41.89 -94.10
C TRP A 95 -78.37 40.94 -93.14
N ARG A 96 -79.67 41.18 -93.04
CA ARG A 96 -80.66 40.27 -92.48
C ARG A 96 -80.70 39.00 -93.34
N GLN A 97 -80.22 37.86 -92.85
CA GLN A 97 -80.66 36.50 -93.26
C GLN A 97 -80.46 35.55 -92.06
N GLN A 98 -81.53 35.24 -91.33
CA GLN A 98 -82.28 33.98 -91.40
C GLN A 98 -81.52 32.77 -90.83
N PRO A 99 -82.11 32.02 -89.87
CA PRO A 99 -81.52 30.81 -89.32
C PRO A 99 -81.54 29.72 -90.40
N LEU A 100 -80.45 29.62 -91.15
CA LEU A 100 -80.21 28.47 -92.00
C LEU A 100 -79.74 27.35 -91.08
N GLY A 101 -80.67 26.45 -90.74
CA GLY A 101 -80.34 25.13 -90.25
C GLY A 101 -79.47 24.43 -91.29
N ILE A 102 -78.15 24.60 -91.17
CA ILE A 102 -77.20 23.73 -91.83
C ILE A 102 -77.25 22.45 -90.99
N THR A 103 -78.10 21.53 -91.42
CA THR A 103 -78.15 20.17 -90.89
C THR A 103 -76.72 19.65 -90.84
N LYS A 104 -76.31 19.15 -89.67
CA LYS A 104 -75.00 18.56 -89.48
C LYS A 104 -74.76 17.55 -90.61
N PRO A 105 -73.57 17.54 -91.25
CA PRO A 105 -73.30 16.60 -92.34
C PRO A 105 -73.60 15.18 -91.87
N ARG A 106 -74.44 14.43 -92.60
CA ARG A 106 -74.90 13.09 -92.20
C ARG A 106 -73.73 12.17 -91.82
N TYR A 107 -72.60 12.32 -92.49
CA TYR A 107 -71.38 11.56 -92.21
C TYR A 107 -70.76 11.87 -90.83
N LEU A 108 -70.74 13.15 -90.41
CA LEU A 108 -70.26 13.54 -89.09
C LEU A 108 -71.19 13.04 -87.97
N GLU A 109 -72.51 13.02 -88.20
CA GLU A 109 -73.47 12.42 -87.27
C GLU A 109 -73.26 10.91 -87.12
N GLN A 110 -72.95 10.21 -88.21
CA GLN A 110 -72.67 8.78 -88.19
C GLN A 110 -71.39 8.45 -87.40
N LEU A 111 -70.30 9.18 -87.63
CA LEU A 111 -69.05 9.00 -86.89
C LEU A 111 -69.20 9.30 -85.39
N GLU A 112 -69.92 10.35 -85.02
CA GLU A 112 -70.17 10.65 -83.61
C GLU A 112 -71.09 9.63 -82.93
N ASN A 113 -72.10 9.12 -83.64
CA ASN A 113 -72.96 8.07 -83.11
C ASN A 113 -72.19 6.75 -82.94
N TYR A 114 -71.27 6.43 -83.85
CA TYR A 114 -70.34 5.29 -83.68
C TYR A 114 -69.45 5.48 -82.45
N LEU A 115 -68.83 6.66 -82.30
CA LEU A 115 -67.98 6.99 -81.15
C LEU A 115 -68.71 6.80 -79.82
N ARG A 116 -69.93 7.32 -79.73
CA ARG A 116 -70.73 7.26 -78.50
C ARG A 116 -71.11 5.83 -78.15
N LYS A 117 -71.42 4.99 -79.15
CA LYS A 117 -71.74 3.57 -78.94
C LYS A 117 -70.54 2.78 -78.47
N GLU A 118 -69.40 2.92 -79.15
CA GLU A 118 -68.16 2.22 -78.81
C GLU A 118 -67.63 2.64 -77.43
N LEU A 119 -67.72 3.93 -77.08
CA LEU A 119 -67.35 4.40 -75.75
C LEU A 119 -68.32 3.94 -74.64
N LEU A 120 -69.59 3.67 -74.96
CA LEU A 120 -70.57 3.13 -74.00
C LEU A 120 -70.33 1.65 -73.68
N LEU A 121 -69.66 0.93 -74.59
CA LEU A 121 -69.35 -0.50 -74.46
C LEU A 121 -68.07 -0.77 -73.66
N LEU A 122 -67.27 0.27 -73.35
CA LEU A 122 -66.03 0.12 -72.60
C LEU A 122 -66.29 0.10 -71.08
N ASP A 123 -65.79 -0.94 -70.41
CA ASP A 123 -65.86 -1.08 -68.95
C ASP A 123 -64.74 -0.24 -68.27
N LEU A 124 -65.12 0.76 -67.48
CA LEU A 124 -64.23 1.80 -66.95
C LEU A 124 -63.51 1.40 -65.64
N SER A 125 -63.57 0.13 -65.24
CA SER A 125 -63.14 -0.34 -63.92
C SER A 125 -61.65 -0.70 -63.80
N THR A 126 -60.87 -0.68 -64.90
CA THR A 126 -59.47 -1.11 -64.93
C THR A 126 -58.50 0.04 -65.22
N ASP A 127 -57.27 -0.02 -64.70
CA ASP A 127 -56.20 0.97 -64.99
C ASP A 127 -55.87 1.08 -66.50
N SER A 128 -56.23 0.09 -67.30
CA SER A 128 -56.16 0.10 -68.77
C SER A 128 -57.29 0.87 -69.47
N ALA A 129 -58.31 1.34 -68.74
CA ALA A 129 -59.50 1.96 -69.33
C ALA A 129 -59.16 3.23 -70.13
N GLN A 130 -58.13 3.99 -69.74
CA GLN A 130 -57.68 5.17 -70.48
C GLN A 130 -57.02 4.80 -71.82
N GLU A 131 -56.30 3.69 -71.90
CA GLU A 131 -55.68 3.22 -73.14
C GLU A 131 -56.69 2.60 -74.09
N LEU A 132 -57.62 1.81 -73.56
CA LEU A 132 -58.72 1.19 -74.32
C LEU A 132 -59.67 2.26 -74.88
N ARG A 133 -59.87 3.36 -74.15
CA ARG A 133 -60.64 4.51 -74.61
C ARG A 133 -60.07 5.17 -75.86
N LEU A 134 -58.76 5.14 -76.08
CA LEU A 134 -58.14 5.75 -77.27
C LEU A 134 -58.46 4.99 -78.57
N GLN A 135 -58.87 3.73 -78.49
CA GLN A 135 -59.07 2.87 -79.65
C GLN A 135 -60.26 3.32 -80.53
N PRO A 136 -61.47 3.57 -80.01
CA PRO A 136 -62.56 4.16 -80.80
C PRO A 136 -62.22 5.52 -81.42
N TYR A 137 -61.47 6.37 -80.71
CA TYR A 137 -61.02 7.66 -81.27
C TYR A 137 -60.01 7.49 -82.41
N ARG A 138 -59.12 6.49 -82.35
CA ARG A 138 -58.19 6.18 -83.45
C ARG A 138 -58.94 5.72 -84.70
N GLU A 139 -59.88 4.79 -84.53
CA GLU A 139 -60.70 4.25 -85.64
C GLU A 139 -61.52 5.34 -86.32
N ILE A 140 -62.15 6.23 -85.55
CA ILE A 140 -62.89 7.36 -86.12
C ILE A 140 -61.98 8.37 -86.81
N PHE A 141 -60.78 8.59 -86.26
CA PHE A 141 -59.81 9.48 -86.92
C PHE A 141 -59.30 8.86 -88.22
N ASP A 142 -59.18 7.53 -88.31
CA ASP A 142 -58.86 6.82 -89.56
C ASP A 142 -59.99 6.95 -90.59
N PHE A 143 -61.25 6.71 -90.19
CA PHE A 143 -62.41 6.93 -91.08
C PHE A 143 -62.51 8.39 -91.56
N PHE A 144 -62.20 9.34 -90.67
CA PHE A 144 -62.15 10.75 -91.00
C PHE A 144 -61.02 11.05 -92.01
N ILE A 145 -59.79 10.59 -91.77
CA ILE A 145 -58.65 10.82 -92.66
C ILE A 145 -58.85 10.20 -94.04
N GLU A 146 -59.48 9.02 -94.12
CA GLU A 146 -59.70 8.28 -95.37
C GLU A 146 -60.56 9.07 -96.37
N ASP A 147 -61.52 9.85 -95.89
CA ASP A 147 -62.44 10.65 -96.72
C ASP A 147 -61.82 11.96 -97.23
N PHE A 148 -60.77 12.48 -96.59
CA PHE A 148 -60.07 13.71 -97.01
C PHE A 148 -58.98 13.45 -98.05
N LYS A 149 -59.37 13.21 -99.31
CA LYS A 149 -58.44 12.79 -100.38
C LYS A 149 -57.23 13.71 -100.63
N THR A 150 -57.35 15.02 -100.45
CA THR A 150 -56.25 16.00 -100.70
C THR A 150 -55.29 16.18 -99.52
N TYR A 151 -55.78 16.10 -98.28
CA TYR A 151 -54.98 16.33 -97.07
C TYR A 151 -54.55 15.03 -96.35
N LYS A 152 -55.01 13.87 -96.84
CA LYS A 152 -54.75 12.54 -96.27
C LYS A 152 -53.26 12.25 -95.96
N PRO A 153 -52.27 12.53 -96.85
CA PRO A 153 -50.87 12.24 -96.55
C PRO A 153 -50.34 13.02 -95.34
N LEU A 154 -50.74 14.29 -95.20
CA LEU A 154 -50.35 15.14 -94.08
C LEU A 154 -51.00 14.68 -92.77
N LEU A 155 -52.31 14.44 -92.78
CA LEU A 155 -53.03 13.99 -91.57
C LEU A 155 -52.56 12.60 -91.11
N SER A 156 -52.27 11.69 -92.05
CA SER A 156 -51.70 10.37 -91.75
C SER A 156 -50.28 10.48 -91.19
N SER A 157 -49.45 11.38 -91.72
CA SER A 157 -48.11 11.63 -91.19
C SER A 157 -48.15 12.19 -89.77
N ILE A 158 -49.09 13.09 -89.48
CA ILE A 158 -49.31 13.64 -88.14
C ILE A 158 -49.77 12.52 -87.19
N LYS A 159 -50.77 11.72 -87.58
CA LYS A 159 -51.25 10.57 -86.80
C LYS A 159 -50.10 9.62 -86.48
N ASN A 160 -49.35 9.18 -87.49
CA ASN A 160 -48.25 8.24 -87.35
C ASN A 160 -47.16 8.75 -86.38
N ALA A 161 -46.82 10.04 -86.43
CA ALA A 161 -45.84 10.63 -85.50
C ALA A 161 -46.27 10.49 -84.02
N TYR A 162 -47.57 10.73 -83.73
CA TYR A 162 -48.12 10.52 -82.39
C TYR A 162 -48.25 9.04 -82.03
N GLU A 163 -48.62 8.18 -82.97
CA GLU A 163 -48.77 6.74 -82.73
C GLU A 163 -47.42 6.08 -82.40
N VAL A 164 -46.35 6.45 -83.11
CA VAL A 164 -44.98 6.00 -82.82
C VAL A 164 -44.52 6.49 -81.44
N MET A 165 -44.80 7.76 -81.09
CA MET A 165 -44.45 8.29 -79.77
C MET A 165 -45.21 7.59 -78.63
N LEU A 166 -46.51 7.32 -78.81
CA LEU A 166 -47.32 6.57 -77.85
C LEU A 166 -46.81 5.14 -77.69
N ALA A 167 -46.41 4.47 -78.78
CA ALA A 167 -45.81 3.14 -78.71
C ALA A 167 -44.49 3.14 -77.93
N HIS A 168 -43.62 4.13 -78.17
CA HIS A 168 -42.38 4.31 -77.41
C HIS A 168 -42.62 4.54 -75.91
N GLN A 169 -43.63 5.35 -75.56
CA GLN A 169 -44.00 5.58 -74.16
C GLN A 169 -44.55 4.31 -73.50
N ARG A 170 -45.39 3.54 -74.21
CA ARG A 170 -45.89 2.24 -73.73
C ARG A 170 -44.75 1.26 -73.46
N GLU A 171 -43.78 1.19 -74.36
CA GLU A 171 -42.63 0.31 -74.18
C GLU A 171 -41.74 0.76 -73.00
N LYS A 172 -41.56 2.06 -72.81
CA LYS A 172 -40.91 2.61 -71.61
C LYS A 172 -41.65 2.26 -70.32
N ILE A 173 -42.98 2.33 -70.32
CA ILE A 173 -43.80 1.93 -69.18
C ILE A 173 -43.54 0.45 -68.90
N ARG A 174 -43.73 -0.44 -69.89
CA ARG A 174 -43.49 -1.89 -69.76
C ARG A 174 -42.11 -2.25 -69.23
N ALA A 175 -41.07 -1.52 -69.66
CA ALA A 175 -39.71 -1.74 -69.18
C ALA A 175 -39.50 -1.34 -67.71
N LEU A 176 -40.29 -0.39 -67.18
CA LEU A 176 -40.24 0.05 -65.79
C LEU A 176 -40.99 -0.89 -64.84
N GLU A 177 -42.04 -1.59 -65.28
CA GLU A 177 -42.79 -2.53 -64.45
C GLU A 177 -41.92 -3.61 -63.74
N PRO A 178 -41.02 -4.34 -64.41
CA PRO A 178 -40.17 -5.33 -63.73
C PRO A 178 -39.17 -4.69 -62.76
N LEU A 179 -38.77 -3.43 -62.98
CA LEU A 179 -37.92 -2.70 -62.03
C LEU A 179 -38.70 -2.30 -60.77
N LYS A 180 -39.95 -1.86 -60.92
CA LYS A 180 -40.85 -1.62 -59.78
C LYS A 180 -41.07 -2.91 -58.99
N ALA A 181 -41.32 -4.03 -59.67
CA ALA A 181 -41.48 -5.34 -59.02
C ALA A 181 -40.22 -5.74 -58.23
N LYS A 182 -39.03 -5.64 -58.83
CA LYS A 182 -37.75 -5.91 -58.14
C LYS A 182 -37.54 -5.01 -56.92
N LEU A 183 -37.89 -3.72 -57.02
CA LEU A 183 -37.78 -2.79 -55.90
C LEU A 183 -38.69 -3.21 -54.73
N VAL A 184 -39.92 -3.64 -55.02
CA VAL A 184 -40.85 -4.15 -54.01
C VAL A 184 -40.27 -5.38 -53.33
N THR A 185 -39.78 -6.37 -54.09
CA THR A 185 -39.18 -7.59 -53.53
C THR A 185 -37.96 -7.28 -52.65
N VAL A 186 -37.01 -6.45 -53.12
CA VAL A 186 -35.83 -6.07 -52.32
C VAL A 186 -36.23 -5.30 -51.06
N ASN A 187 -37.26 -4.46 -51.13
CA ASN A 187 -37.78 -3.75 -49.97
C ASN A 187 -38.42 -4.72 -48.96
N GLU A 188 -39.18 -5.71 -49.42
CA GLU A 188 -39.74 -6.78 -48.58
C GLU A 188 -38.63 -7.59 -47.90
N GLU A 189 -37.62 -8.04 -48.65
CA GLU A 189 -36.46 -8.76 -48.10
C GLU A 189 -35.69 -7.93 -47.04
N CYS A 190 -35.49 -6.63 -47.30
CA CYS A 190 -34.86 -5.74 -46.32
C CYS A 190 -35.70 -5.62 -45.04
N ASN A 191 -37.02 -5.48 -45.18
CA ASN A 191 -37.92 -5.40 -44.03
C ASN A 191 -37.94 -6.70 -43.22
N GLU A 192 -37.93 -7.86 -43.87
CA GLU A 192 -37.83 -9.16 -43.21
C GLU A 192 -36.52 -9.29 -42.42
N ARG A 193 -35.38 -8.90 -43.01
CA ARG A 193 -34.09 -8.90 -42.29
C ARG A 193 -34.10 -8.00 -41.07
N ILE A 194 -34.68 -6.79 -41.18
CA ILE A 194 -34.82 -5.87 -40.04
C ILE A 194 -35.69 -6.50 -38.94
N LEU A 195 -36.79 -7.15 -39.31
CA LEU A 195 -37.66 -7.82 -38.35
C LEU A 195 -36.97 -9.00 -37.66
N ALA A 196 -36.18 -9.78 -38.40
CA ALA A 196 -35.40 -10.89 -37.87
C ALA A 196 -34.34 -10.42 -36.86
N MET A 197 -33.53 -9.42 -37.22
CA MET A 197 -32.53 -8.84 -36.30
C MET A 197 -33.20 -8.30 -35.04
N ARG A 198 -34.31 -7.56 -35.17
CA ARG A 198 -35.05 -7.05 -34.02
C ARG A 198 -35.64 -8.18 -33.14
N ALA A 199 -35.96 -9.34 -33.71
CA ALA A 199 -36.46 -10.48 -32.94
C ALA A 199 -35.33 -11.15 -32.13
N GLU A 200 -34.16 -11.30 -32.73
CA GLU A 200 -32.95 -11.79 -32.07
C GLU A 200 -32.53 -10.87 -30.92
N GLU A 201 -32.42 -9.56 -31.16
CA GLU A 201 -32.12 -8.55 -30.13
C GLU A 201 -33.11 -8.61 -28.96
N ARG A 202 -34.42 -8.76 -29.23
CA ARG A 202 -35.43 -8.92 -28.18
C ARG A 202 -35.21 -10.18 -27.35
N SER A 203 -34.81 -11.28 -27.98
CA SER A 203 -34.54 -12.54 -27.28
C SER A 203 -33.30 -12.43 -26.39
N GLU A 204 -32.23 -11.80 -26.88
CA GLU A 204 -31.00 -11.56 -26.12
C GLU A 204 -31.24 -10.62 -24.94
N ILE A 205 -31.95 -9.51 -25.16
CA ILE A 205 -32.37 -8.59 -24.09
C ILE A 205 -33.19 -9.32 -23.03
N SER A 206 -34.06 -10.26 -23.42
CA SER A 206 -34.85 -11.06 -22.49
C SER A 206 -33.97 -11.98 -21.62
N LEU A 207 -33.00 -12.66 -22.24
CA LEU A 207 -32.03 -13.51 -21.55
C LEU A 207 -31.16 -12.70 -20.58
N LEU A 208 -30.58 -11.59 -21.04
CA LEU A 208 -29.75 -10.70 -20.22
C LEU A 208 -30.56 -10.10 -19.05
N LYS A 209 -31.84 -9.76 -19.26
CA LYS A 209 -32.71 -9.31 -18.16
C LYS A 209 -32.94 -10.41 -17.12
N LYS A 210 -33.12 -11.66 -17.55
CA LYS A 210 -33.29 -12.80 -16.65
C LYS A 210 -32.02 -13.07 -15.85
N GLU A 211 -30.86 -13.05 -16.50
CA GLU A 211 -29.56 -13.21 -15.85
C GLU A 211 -29.29 -12.08 -14.85
N LYS A 212 -29.52 -10.82 -15.25
CA LYS A 212 -29.43 -9.66 -14.35
C LYS A 212 -30.31 -9.83 -13.10
N MET A 213 -31.54 -10.32 -13.27
CA MET A 213 -32.45 -10.58 -12.15
C MET A 213 -31.91 -11.67 -11.22
N ASN A 214 -31.31 -12.74 -11.77
CA ASN A 214 -30.71 -13.81 -10.97
C ASN A 214 -29.48 -13.33 -10.20
N LEU A 215 -28.61 -12.56 -10.84
CA LEU A 215 -27.43 -11.97 -10.20
C LEU A 215 -27.83 -11.01 -9.09
N LEU A 216 -28.87 -10.19 -9.29
CA LEU A 216 -29.37 -9.28 -8.26
C LEU A 216 -29.87 -10.06 -7.02
N LYS A 217 -30.64 -11.14 -7.22
CA LYS A 217 -31.07 -12.02 -6.11
C LYS A 217 -29.90 -12.65 -5.37
N LEU A 218 -28.83 -13.02 -6.09
CA LEU A 218 -27.63 -13.58 -5.46
C LEU A 218 -26.90 -12.53 -4.63
N VAL A 219 -26.80 -11.30 -5.11
CA VAL A 219 -26.24 -10.16 -4.37
C VAL A 219 -27.05 -9.90 -3.11
N ASP A 220 -28.38 -9.87 -3.20
CA ASP A 220 -29.27 -9.67 -2.05
C ASP A 220 -29.06 -10.76 -0.99
N LYS A 221 -29.04 -12.04 -1.41
CA LYS A 221 -28.74 -13.17 -0.51
C LYS A 221 -27.37 -13.04 0.17
N LYS A 222 -26.33 -12.67 -0.60
CA LYS A 222 -24.97 -12.50 -0.05
C LYS A 222 -24.89 -11.32 0.91
N ASN A 223 -25.66 -10.26 0.67
CA ASN A 223 -25.76 -9.14 1.60
C ASN A 223 -26.48 -9.52 2.89
N GLU A 224 -27.55 -10.32 2.82
CA GLU A 224 -28.23 -10.86 4.01
C GLU A 224 -27.27 -11.74 4.84
N GLU A 225 -26.53 -12.64 4.19
CA GLU A 225 -25.49 -13.47 4.84
C GLU A 225 -24.43 -12.59 5.52
N LYS A 226 -23.94 -11.55 4.82
CA LYS A 226 -22.98 -10.59 5.37
C LYS A 226 -23.51 -9.87 6.61
N ILE A 227 -24.75 -9.37 6.56
CA ILE A 227 -25.37 -8.66 7.69
C ILE A 227 -25.54 -9.61 8.90
N SER A 228 -25.98 -10.85 8.64
CA SER A 228 -26.10 -11.87 9.69
C SER A 228 -24.76 -12.17 10.36
N LEU A 229 -23.71 -12.40 9.58
CA LEU A 229 -22.37 -12.65 10.10
C LEU A 229 -21.80 -11.44 10.85
N GLN A 230 -22.04 -10.23 10.36
CA GLN A 230 -21.64 -9.00 11.07
C GLN A 230 -22.37 -8.87 12.42
N SER A 231 -23.66 -9.23 12.49
CA SER A 231 -24.40 -9.28 13.76
C SER A 231 -23.84 -10.32 14.74
N GLU A 232 -23.36 -11.46 14.23
CA GLU A 232 -22.76 -12.50 15.06
C GLU A 232 -21.38 -12.07 15.59
N VAL A 233 -20.53 -11.50 14.72
CA VAL A 233 -19.22 -10.95 15.11
C VAL A 233 -19.36 -9.86 16.17
N THR A 234 -20.31 -8.95 16.01
CA THR A 234 -20.56 -7.88 17.00
C THR A 234 -21.03 -8.45 18.34
N LYS A 235 -21.90 -9.48 18.32
CA LYS A 235 -22.32 -10.19 19.54
C LYS A 235 -21.13 -10.90 20.23
N LEU A 236 -20.29 -11.60 19.47
CA LEU A 236 -19.11 -12.28 20.02
C LEU A 236 -18.11 -11.29 20.61
N ARG A 237 -17.87 -10.15 19.96
CA ARG A 237 -17.02 -9.07 20.50
C ARG A 237 -17.57 -8.52 21.81
N LYS A 238 -18.89 -8.31 21.89
CA LYS A 238 -19.55 -7.87 23.13
C LYS A 238 -19.38 -8.91 24.25
N ASN A 239 -19.68 -10.17 23.98
CA ASN A 239 -19.53 -11.25 24.97
C ASN A 239 -18.09 -11.38 25.45
N LEU A 240 -17.12 -11.28 24.53
CA LEU A 240 -15.71 -11.33 24.88
C LEU A 240 -15.31 -10.16 25.79
N ALA A 241 -15.79 -8.95 25.51
CA ALA A 241 -15.56 -7.79 26.37
C ALA A 241 -16.19 -7.95 27.76
N GLU A 242 -17.39 -8.54 27.85
CA GLU A 242 -18.05 -8.86 29.12
C GLU A 242 -17.26 -9.89 29.93
N GLU A 243 -16.76 -10.95 29.29
CA GLU A 243 -15.90 -11.95 29.94
C GLU A 243 -14.56 -11.37 30.38
N TYR A 244 -13.93 -10.50 29.59
CA TYR A 244 -12.73 -9.77 30.02
C TYR A 244 -13.00 -8.90 31.24
N LEU A 245 -14.14 -8.20 31.29
CA LEU A 245 -14.51 -7.38 32.45
C LEU A 245 -14.74 -8.24 33.70
N ARG A 246 -15.36 -9.42 33.56
CA ARG A 246 -15.51 -10.39 34.65
C ARG A 246 -14.17 -10.91 35.14
N TYR A 247 -13.26 -11.23 34.23
CA TYR A 247 -11.93 -11.67 34.59
C TYR A 247 -11.15 -10.57 35.34
N LEU A 248 -11.26 -9.31 34.90
CA LEU A 248 -10.64 -8.17 35.58
C LEU A 248 -11.21 -7.98 36.98
N SER A 249 -12.54 -8.01 37.14
CA SER A 249 -13.15 -7.87 38.47
C SER A 249 -12.80 -9.02 39.40
N GLU A 250 -12.73 -10.25 38.89
CA GLU A 250 -12.29 -11.41 39.66
C GLU A 250 -10.80 -11.31 40.04
N ARG A 251 -9.95 -10.86 39.11
CA ARG A 251 -8.53 -10.60 39.38
C ARG A 251 -8.35 -9.53 40.46
N ASP A 252 -9.10 -8.44 40.38
CA ASP A 252 -9.02 -7.35 41.35
C ASP A 252 -9.55 -7.81 42.72
N ALA A 253 -10.63 -8.60 42.77
CA ALA A 253 -11.10 -9.23 44.00
C ALA A 253 -10.05 -10.19 44.61
N ARG A 254 -9.39 -11.02 43.78
CA ARG A 254 -8.29 -11.87 44.23
C ARG A 254 -7.10 -11.05 44.75
N LYS A 255 -6.78 -9.93 44.11
CA LYS A 255 -5.72 -9.03 44.57
C LYS A 255 -6.04 -8.44 45.94
N ILE A 256 -7.29 -8.03 46.16
CA ILE A 256 -7.76 -7.56 47.48
C ILE A 256 -7.66 -8.68 48.52
N LEU A 257 -8.16 -9.88 48.20
CA LEU A 257 -8.09 -11.03 49.13
C LEU A 257 -6.65 -11.43 49.48
N ILE A 258 -5.72 -11.36 48.51
CA ILE A 258 -4.30 -11.60 48.76
C ILE A 258 -3.72 -10.50 49.64
N ALA A 259 -4.08 -9.23 49.41
CA ALA A 259 -3.67 -8.13 50.26
C ALA A 259 -4.18 -8.30 51.69
N ASP A 260 -5.45 -8.66 51.88
CA ASP A 260 -6.03 -8.94 53.20
C ASP A 260 -5.35 -10.14 53.88
N LEU A 261 -5.07 -11.21 53.14
CA LEU A 261 -4.37 -12.39 53.66
C LEU A 261 -2.95 -12.03 54.09
N ASN A 262 -2.25 -11.23 53.27
CA ASN A 262 -0.93 -10.73 53.59
C ASN A 262 -0.96 -9.78 54.78
N GLU A 263 -1.93 -8.89 54.89
CA GLU A 263 -2.13 -8.02 56.06
C GLU A 263 -2.35 -8.85 57.33
N LEU A 264 -3.17 -9.91 57.28
CA LEU A 264 -3.33 -10.84 58.40
C LEU A 264 -2.04 -11.63 58.70
N ARG A 265 -1.25 -11.95 57.68
CA ARG A 265 0.06 -12.59 57.82
C ARG A 265 1.06 -11.63 58.45
N TYR A 266 1.11 -10.36 58.03
CA TYR A 266 1.92 -9.32 58.63
C TYR A 266 1.47 -9.03 60.05
N GLN A 267 0.18 -8.97 60.37
CA GLN A 267 -0.27 -8.83 61.76
C GLN A 267 0.15 -10.03 62.63
N ARG A 268 0.12 -11.24 62.07
CA ARG A 268 0.63 -12.45 62.75
C ARG A 268 2.15 -12.43 62.90
N GLU A 269 2.85 -11.96 61.86
CA GLU A 269 4.30 -11.89 61.81
C GLU A 269 4.83 -10.73 62.62
N ASP A 270 4.18 -9.57 62.71
CA ASP A 270 4.51 -8.46 63.60
C ASP A 270 4.32 -8.87 65.07
N MET A 271 3.29 -9.68 65.37
CA MET A 271 3.14 -10.33 66.67
C MET A 271 4.27 -11.34 66.97
N SER A 272 4.90 -11.88 65.92
CA SER A 272 6.06 -12.79 65.96
C SER A 272 7.42 -12.06 65.88
N LEU A 273 7.50 -10.90 65.22
CA LEU A 273 8.68 -10.06 64.97
C LEU A 273 8.90 -9.09 66.12
N ALA A 274 7.88 -8.85 66.95
CA ALA A 274 8.07 -8.42 68.34
C ALA A 274 9.00 -9.39 69.14
N GLN A 275 9.39 -10.54 68.56
CA GLN A 275 10.35 -11.48 69.13
C GLN A 275 11.62 -11.72 68.27
N SER A 276 11.89 -11.00 67.17
CA SER A 276 13.17 -11.17 66.43
C SER A 276 13.58 -9.98 65.53
N PRO A 277 14.84 -9.49 65.59
CA PRO A 277 15.31 -8.36 64.78
C PRO A 277 16.07 -8.76 63.50
N GLY A 278 15.95 -7.94 62.44
CA GLY A 278 17.03 -7.67 61.46
C GLY A 278 16.98 -8.43 60.12
N VAL A 279 16.27 -7.90 59.11
CA VAL A 279 16.27 -8.44 57.73
C VAL A 279 17.39 -7.84 56.86
N VAL A 280 17.94 -6.68 57.23
CA VAL A 280 19.05 -6.02 56.51
C VAL A 280 20.28 -5.99 57.40
N ALA A 281 21.35 -6.68 56.99
CA ALA A 281 22.66 -6.58 57.63
C ALA A 281 23.16 -5.13 57.49
N GLY A 282 23.44 -4.47 58.62
CA GLY A 282 23.82 -3.04 58.66
C GLY A 282 22.68 -2.06 58.95
N GLY A 283 21.44 -2.54 59.09
CA GLY A 283 20.30 -1.74 59.57
C GLY A 283 19.77 -0.68 58.59
N PRO A 284 18.91 0.23 59.07
CA PRO A 284 18.23 1.23 58.23
C PRO A 284 19.17 2.17 57.48
N ASP A 285 20.33 2.50 58.06
CA ASP A 285 21.29 3.44 57.47
C ASP A 285 21.92 2.88 56.19
N ARG A 286 22.25 1.59 56.19
CA ARG A 286 22.76 0.90 55.00
C ARG A 286 21.69 0.80 53.92
N TRP A 287 20.43 0.57 54.31
CA TRP A 287 19.32 0.57 53.37
C TRP A 287 19.11 1.95 52.73
N HIS A 288 19.21 3.04 53.50
CA HIS A 288 19.11 4.40 52.96
C HIS A 288 20.20 4.69 51.93
N MET A 289 21.45 4.27 52.17
CA MET A 289 22.53 4.41 51.18
C MET A 289 22.27 3.58 49.91
N LEU A 290 21.79 2.35 50.07
CA LEU A 290 21.49 1.47 48.94
C LEU A 290 20.26 1.91 48.13
N ALA A 291 19.33 2.61 48.77
CA ALA A 291 18.07 3.05 48.19
C ALA A 291 18.13 4.43 47.51
N GLU A 292 19.19 5.19 47.75
CA GLU A 292 19.34 6.53 47.21
C GLU A 292 19.33 6.53 45.68
N GLY A 293 18.46 7.36 45.08
CA GLY A 293 18.35 7.52 43.63
C GLY A 293 17.69 6.35 42.88
N LYS A 294 17.17 5.32 43.56
CA LYS A 294 16.56 4.13 42.93
C LYS A 294 15.03 4.19 42.93
N ASN A 295 14.42 3.66 41.87
CA ASN A 295 12.97 3.51 41.77
C ASN A 295 12.47 2.24 42.49
N SER A 296 11.15 2.09 42.63
CA SER A 296 10.55 0.97 43.37
C SER A 296 10.98 -0.42 42.86
N ASP A 297 11.14 -0.60 41.55
CA ASP A 297 11.50 -1.89 40.97
C ASP A 297 13.00 -2.17 41.20
N GLN A 298 13.85 -1.16 41.01
CA GLN A 298 15.28 -1.24 41.31
C GLN A 298 15.57 -1.52 42.79
N LEU A 299 14.73 -1.01 43.71
CA LEU A 299 14.85 -1.31 45.13
C LEU A 299 14.57 -2.78 45.44
N VAL A 300 13.64 -3.42 44.72
CA VAL A 300 13.37 -4.85 44.89
C VAL A 300 14.59 -5.68 44.48
N ASP A 301 15.21 -5.35 43.34
CA ASP A 301 16.41 -6.04 42.88
C ASP A 301 17.56 -5.93 43.88
N VAL A 302 17.77 -4.74 44.45
CA VAL A 302 18.78 -4.51 45.48
C VAL A 302 18.50 -5.30 46.76
N LEU A 303 17.24 -5.40 47.18
CA LEU A 303 16.86 -6.25 48.33
C LEU A 303 17.10 -7.72 48.06
N LEU A 304 16.76 -8.19 46.85
CA LEU A 304 16.97 -9.58 46.46
C LEU A 304 18.46 -9.93 46.42
N GLU A 305 19.31 -9.02 45.96
CA GLU A 305 20.76 -9.16 46.00
C GLU A 305 21.31 -9.22 47.43
N GLU A 306 20.83 -8.37 48.33
CA GLU A 306 21.24 -8.36 49.74
C GLU A 306 20.82 -9.62 50.51
N ILE A 307 19.58 -10.06 50.30
CA ILE A 307 19.11 -11.33 50.89
C ILE A 307 19.86 -12.50 50.27
N GLY A 308 20.06 -12.48 48.95
CA GLY A 308 20.80 -13.51 48.23
C GLY A 308 22.25 -13.63 48.70
N GLU A 309 22.90 -12.51 49.02
CA GLU A 309 24.27 -12.50 49.52
C GLU A 309 24.37 -13.23 50.86
N MET A 310 23.48 -12.91 51.79
CA MET A 310 23.41 -13.58 53.09
C MET A 310 23.20 -15.09 52.91
N LEU A 311 22.28 -15.50 52.04
CA LEU A 311 22.03 -16.91 51.74
C LEU A 311 23.22 -17.60 51.06
N LEU A 312 23.95 -16.89 50.19
CA LEU A 312 25.18 -17.42 49.58
C LEU A 312 26.28 -17.62 50.62
N GLN A 313 26.43 -16.70 51.58
CA GLN A 313 27.40 -16.83 52.68
C GLN A 313 27.07 -17.98 53.63
N GLU A 314 25.79 -18.26 53.86
CA GLU A 314 25.36 -19.40 54.68
C GLU A 314 25.60 -20.76 53.99
N LYS A 315 25.62 -20.79 52.65
CA LYS A 315 25.73 -22.02 51.87
C LYS A 315 27.17 -22.52 51.79
N ASP A 316 27.45 -23.68 52.40
CA ASP A 316 28.79 -24.29 52.38
C ASP A 316 29.14 -25.00 51.07
N PHE A 317 28.14 -25.55 50.37
CA PHE A 317 28.35 -26.32 49.15
C PHE A 317 27.30 -26.02 48.08
N PHE A 318 27.74 -25.97 46.83
CA PHE A 318 26.89 -25.91 45.64
C PHE A 318 26.66 -27.30 45.07
N PRO A 319 25.43 -27.62 44.62
CA PRO A 319 25.20 -28.83 43.83
C PRO A 319 25.83 -28.66 42.44
N GLY A 320 26.56 -29.67 41.99
CA GLY A 320 27.10 -29.73 40.64
C GLY A 320 25.98 -29.77 39.60
N LEU A 321 26.19 -29.08 38.48
CA LEU A 321 25.24 -28.98 37.37
C LEU A 321 25.32 -30.17 36.39
N GLY A 322 26.32 -31.05 36.56
CA GLY A 322 26.53 -32.22 35.72
C GLY A 322 27.11 -31.91 34.34
N TYR A 323 27.07 -32.91 33.44
CA TYR A 323 27.73 -32.88 32.12
C TYR A 323 26.79 -32.62 30.94
N GLY A 324 25.62 -32.01 31.17
CA GLY A 324 24.66 -31.70 30.12
C GLY A 324 25.22 -30.73 29.06
N GLU A 325 24.74 -30.83 27.82
CA GLU A 325 25.17 -29.94 26.73
C GLU A 325 24.90 -28.45 27.01
N SER A 326 23.84 -28.15 27.78
CA SER A 326 23.49 -26.80 28.22
C SER A 326 24.35 -26.26 29.37
N VAL A 327 25.19 -27.11 29.99
CA VAL A 327 26.07 -26.71 31.09
C VAL A 327 27.40 -26.25 30.52
N PRO A 328 27.86 -25.02 30.82
CA PRO A 328 29.16 -24.53 30.36
C PRO A 328 30.32 -25.41 30.84
N PRO A 329 31.37 -25.66 30.03
CA PRO A 329 32.49 -26.53 30.39
C PRO A 329 33.13 -26.22 31.75
N PHE A 330 33.29 -24.93 32.09
CA PHE A 330 33.86 -24.47 33.36
C PHE A 330 32.99 -24.76 34.60
N LEU A 331 31.79 -25.32 34.43
CA LEU A 331 30.89 -25.76 35.50
C LEU A 331 30.57 -27.26 35.46
N ARG A 332 31.15 -28.03 34.54
CA ARG A 332 30.82 -29.46 34.39
C ARG A 332 31.49 -30.31 35.47
N VAL A 333 30.75 -30.57 36.53
CA VAL A 333 31.15 -31.45 37.63
C VAL A 333 29.92 -32.14 38.21
N ASP A 334 30.09 -33.41 38.56
CA ASP A 334 29.10 -34.18 39.32
C ASP A 334 29.38 -34.08 40.83
N GLY A 335 28.33 -34.09 41.65
CA GLY A 335 28.45 -34.09 43.11
C GLY A 335 28.28 -32.71 43.73
N VAL A 336 29.07 -32.39 44.75
CA VAL A 336 29.02 -31.11 45.48
C VAL A 336 30.34 -30.38 45.38
N VAL A 337 30.26 -29.06 45.29
CA VAL A 337 31.40 -28.15 45.13
C VAL A 337 31.44 -27.20 46.31
N GLU A 338 32.59 -27.04 46.94
CA GLU A 338 32.74 -26.12 48.08
C GLU A 338 32.52 -24.67 47.66
N ASN A 339 31.75 -23.93 48.44
CA ASN A 339 31.65 -22.48 48.32
C ASN A 339 32.83 -21.82 49.05
N LYS A 340 33.64 -21.04 48.34
CA LYS A 340 34.80 -20.36 48.91
C LYS A 340 34.46 -19.08 49.70
N LYS A 341 33.18 -18.65 49.67
CA LYS A 341 32.64 -17.52 50.46
C LYS A 341 33.47 -16.22 50.42
N PRO A 342 33.88 -15.73 49.23
CA PRO A 342 34.57 -14.45 49.11
C PRO A 342 33.66 -13.29 49.49
N THR A 343 34.24 -12.13 49.80
CA THR A 343 33.49 -10.87 49.87
C THR A 343 33.23 -10.32 48.46
N LYS A 344 32.26 -9.40 48.29
CA LYS A 344 32.04 -8.72 46.98
C LYS A 344 33.33 -8.11 46.43
N LYS A 345 34.09 -7.44 47.29
CA LYS A 345 35.39 -6.83 46.97
C LYS A 345 36.38 -7.86 46.41
N ASP A 346 36.46 -9.03 47.02
CA ASP A 346 37.37 -10.10 46.56
C ASP A 346 36.98 -10.61 45.17
N VAL A 347 35.67 -10.78 44.93
CA VAL A 347 35.16 -11.17 43.61
C VAL A 347 35.49 -10.09 42.59
N VAL A 348 35.20 -8.82 42.86
CA VAL A 348 35.51 -7.71 41.93
C VAL A 348 36.99 -7.65 41.58
N ASN A 349 37.87 -7.76 42.58
CA ASN A 349 39.31 -7.75 42.35
C ASN A 349 39.75 -8.95 41.50
N LEU A 350 39.20 -10.13 41.76
CA LEU A 350 39.44 -11.33 40.96
C LEU A 350 39.02 -11.14 39.50
N LEU A 351 37.85 -10.54 39.25
CA LEU A 351 37.37 -10.24 37.89
C LEU A 351 38.24 -9.20 37.18
N LYS A 352 38.69 -8.17 37.88
CA LYS A 352 39.61 -7.14 37.34
C LYS A 352 40.95 -7.75 36.94
N ASP A 353 41.50 -8.63 37.77
CA ASP A 353 42.74 -9.34 37.47
C ASP A 353 42.57 -10.26 36.25
N ALA A 354 41.45 -10.98 36.16
CA ALA A 354 41.13 -11.82 35.01
C ALA A 354 41.09 -11.01 33.71
N TRP A 355 40.41 -9.86 33.72
CA TRP A 355 40.39 -8.96 32.56
C TRP A 355 41.77 -8.42 32.21
N LYS A 356 42.57 -8.04 33.21
CA LYS A 356 43.92 -7.53 32.99
C LYS A 356 44.82 -8.58 32.32
N GLU A 357 44.73 -9.83 32.76
CA GLU A 357 45.45 -10.94 32.13
C GLU A 357 44.93 -11.22 30.72
N ARG A 358 43.60 -11.21 30.53
CA ARG A 358 42.98 -11.43 29.21
C ARG A 358 43.39 -10.39 28.17
N LEU A 359 43.46 -9.12 28.57
CA LEU A 359 43.86 -8.03 27.67
C LEU A 359 45.35 -8.05 27.31
N ALA A 360 46.18 -8.75 28.09
CA ALA A 360 47.60 -8.93 27.82
C ALA A 360 47.90 -10.18 26.98
N GLU A 361 46.94 -11.08 26.80
CA GLU A 361 47.10 -12.35 26.11
C GLU A 361 46.99 -12.20 24.58
N GLU A 362 47.97 -12.74 23.84
CA GLU A 362 48.02 -12.65 22.38
C GLU A 362 47.21 -13.78 21.69
N GLN A 363 47.08 -14.95 22.33
CA GLN A 363 46.34 -16.10 21.79
C GLN A 363 44.93 -16.18 22.39
N LYS A 364 43.92 -16.20 21.51
CA LYS A 364 42.52 -16.15 21.92
C LYS A 364 41.90 -17.54 21.91
N GLU A 365 42.05 -18.27 23.01
CA GLU A 365 41.07 -19.31 23.35
C GLU A 365 39.70 -18.68 23.68
N LYS A 366 38.64 -19.47 23.81
CA LYS A 366 37.33 -18.92 24.18
C LYS A 366 37.41 -18.30 25.58
N PHE A 367 36.63 -17.25 25.83
CA PHE A 367 36.67 -16.55 27.12
C PHE A 367 36.37 -17.47 28.32
N SER A 368 35.45 -18.41 28.16
CA SER A 368 35.10 -19.40 29.19
C SER A 368 36.25 -20.37 29.51
N ASP A 369 36.98 -20.80 28.48
CA ASP A 369 38.16 -21.65 28.62
C ASP A 369 39.30 -20.85 29.28
N PHE A 370 39.54 -19.61 28.83
CA PHE A 370 40.48 -18.68 29.46
C PHE A 370 40.19 -18.46 30.94
N PHE A 371 38.93 -18.19 31.29
CA PHE A 371 38.57 -17.91 32.67
C PHE A 371 38.85 -19.11 33.57
N PHE A 372 38.55 -20.32 33.11
CA PHE A 372 38.86 -21.53 33.88
C PHE A 372 40.36 -21.76 34.00
N SER A 373 41.12 -21.61 32.91
CA SER A 373 42.59 -21.68 32.90
C SER A 373 43.22 -20.64 33.84
N PHE A 374 42.66 -19.44 33.92
CA PHE A 374 43.06 -18.39 34.87
C PHE A 374 42.85 -18.82 36.32
N LEU A 375 41.70 -19.43 36.64
CA LEU A 375 41.44 -19.95 37.99
C LEU A 375 42.38 -21.10 38.35
N GLU A 376 42.68 -21.99 37.40
CA GLU A 376 43.67 -23.06 37.61
C GLU A 376 45.07 -22.50 37.88
N ARG A 377 45.50 -21.46 37.15
CA ARG A 377 46.79 -20.80 37.40
C ARG A 377 46.83 -20.10 38.76
N ARG A 378 45.73 -19.45 39.17
CA ARG A 378 45.68 -18.62 40.37
C ARG A 378 45.49 -19.42 41.67
N PHE A 379 44.63 -20.44 41.63
CA PHE A 379 44.23 -21.19 42.83
C PHE A 379 44.65 -22.67 42.78
N GLY A 380 45.18 -23.13 41.65
CA GLY A 380 45.54 -24.52 41.44
C GLY A 380 44.38 -25.38 40.94
N PRO A 381 44.67 -26.53 40.31
CA PRO A 381 43.66 -27.37 39.67
C PRO A 381 42.67 -28.01 40.65
N ALA A 382 43.06 -28.15 41.93
CA ALA A 382 42.19 -28.72 42.96
C ALA A 382 41.04 -27.78 43.35
N ASP A 383 41.30 -26.46 43.40
CA ASP A 383 40.34 -25.46 43.85
C ASP A 383 39.70 -24.66 42.71
N ALA A 384 40.20 -24.78 41.48
CA ALA A 384 39.71 -24.03 40.31
C ALA A 384 38.20 -24.21 40.09
N MET A 385 37.69 -25.44 40.20
CA MET A 385 36.25 -25.71 40.04
C MET A 385 35.42 -25.09 41.17
N ALA A 386 35.92 -25.12 42.40
CA ALA A 386 35.26 -24.50 43.54
C ALA A 386 35.18 -22.97 43.39
N TRP A 387 36.27 -22.35 42.93
CA TRP A 387 36.28 -20.94 42.58
C TRP A 387 35.40 -20.62 41.37
N ALA A 388 35.33 -21.48 40.36
CA ALA A 388 34.48 -21.29 39.19
C ALA A 388 33.00 -21.20 39.60
N TYR A 389 32.52 -22.16 40.42
CA TYR A 389 31.16 -22.13 40.97
C TYR A 389 30.93 -20.92 41.89
N THR A 390 31.88 -20.63 42.77
CA THR A 390 31.76 -19.53 43.72
C THR A 390 31.65 -18.18 43.00
N VAL A 391 32.54 -17.90 42.04
CA VAL A 391 32.49 -16.67 41.25
C VAL A 391 31.22 -16.64 40.42
N PHE A 392 30.86 -17.74 39.76
CA PHE A 392 29.69 -17.83 38.91
C PHE A 392 28.39 -17.49 39.67
N GLU A 393 28.17 -18.06 40.86
CA GLU A 393 26.98 -17.78 41.66
C GLU A 393 26.97 -16.33 42.19
N ASN A 394 28.14 -15.74 42.48
CA ASN A 394 28.23 -14.33 42.86
C ASN A 394 27.86 -13.39 41.70
N ILE A 395 28.48 -13.55 40.53
CA ILE A 395 28.22 -12.66 39.38
C ILE A 395 26.82 -12.86 38.79
N LYS A 396 26.22 -14.03 39.00
CA LYS A 396 24.82 -14.31 38.65
C LYS A 396 23.84 -13.69 39.63
N LEU A 397 24.24 -13.40 40.87
CA LEU A 397 23.39 -12.76 41.85
C LEU A 397 23.37 -11.24 41.67
N PHE A 398 24.55 -10.60 41.60
CA PHE A 398 24.70 -9.15 41.60
C PHE A 398 24.60 -8.54 40.20
N HIS A 399 23.38 -8.32 39.72
CA HIS A 399 23.10 -7.71 38.43
C HIS A 399 23.29 -6.19 38.45
N SER A 400 23.11 -5.56 39.62
CA SER A 400 23.29 -4.12 39.82
C SER A 400 24.76 -3.68 39.72
N ASN A 401 25.70 -4.61 39.90
CA ASN A 401 27.12 -4.34 39.76
C ASN A 401 27.56 -4.45 38.29
N GLU A 402 28.03 -3.36 37.71
CA GLU A 402 28.37 -3.30 36.29
C GLU A 402 29.55 -4.22 35.93
N ILE A 403 30.53 -4.36 36.82
CA ILE A 403 31.70 -5.22 36.58
C ILE A 403 31.28 -6.69 36.55
N MET A 404 30.48 -7.11 37.53
CA MET A 404 29.99 -8.49 37.62
C MET A 404 29.03 -8.83 36.48
N SER A 405 28.08 -7.94 36.18
CA SER A 405 27.09 -8.15 35.12
C SER A 405 27.74 -8.20 33.72
N GLN A 406 28.70 -7.32 33.43
CA GLN A 406 29.47 -7.38 32.17
C GLN A 406 30.30 -8.66 32.08
N PHE A 407 31.00 -9.05 33.16
CA PHE A 407 31.77 -10.29 33.18
C PHE A 407 30.88 -11.51 32.96
N TYR A 408 29.74 -11.58 33.64
CA TYR A 408 28.75 -12.63 33.47
C TYR A 408 28.20 -12.69 32.05
N ALA A 409 27.89 -11.54 31.44
CA ALA A 409 27.41 -11.47 30.07
C ALA A 409 28.42 -12.03 29.07
N VAL A 410 29.71 -11.73 29.25
CA VAL A 410 30.79 -12.29 28.41
C VAL A 410 30.99 -13.78 28.67
N LEU A 411 31.02 -14.19 29.95
CA LEU A 411 31.21 -15.58 30.36
C LEU A 411 30.10 -16.51 29.85
N MET A 412 28.87 -15.99 29.77
CA MET A 412 27.70 -16.72 29.26
C MET A 412 27.47 -16.57 27.76
N GLU A 413 28.45 -16.03 27.02
CA GLU A 413 28.36 -15.81 25.57
C GLU A 413 27.15 -14.95 25.15
N LYS A 414 26.65 -14.08 26.03
CA LYS A 414 25.60 -13.09 25.74
C LYS A 414 26.16 -11.77 25.22
N MET A 415 27.44 -11.53 25.45
CA MET A 415 28.18 -10.37 24.99
C MET A 415 29.57 -10.82 24.55
N SER A 416 30.09 -10.23 23.48
CA SER A 416 31.45 -10.49 23.00
C SER A 416 32.46 -9.64 23.76
N GLU A 417 33.69 -10.15 23.90
CA GLU A 417 34.79 -9.44 24.53
C GLU A 417 35.10 -8.09 23.87
N SER A 418 34.84 -7.96 22.56
CA SER A 418 35.08 -6.71 21.83
C SER A 418 34.23 -5.55 22.34
N VAL A 419 33.02 -5.81 22.85
CA VAL A 419 32.16 -4.80 23.47
C VAL A 419 32.83 -4.19 24.69
N TYR A 420 33.34 -5.03 25.60
CA TYR A 420 34.08 -4.59 26.78
C TYR A 420 35.33 -3.79 26.41
N VAL A 421 36.12 -4.30 25.45
CA VAL A 421 37.33 -3.63 24.95
C VAL A 421 36.99 -2.26 24.37
N LYS A 422 35.96 -2.15 23.52
CA LYS A 422 35.55 -0.86 22.94
C LYS A 422 35.00 0.11 23.97
N HIS A 423 34.30 -0.38 24.98
CA HIS A 423 33.84 0.46 26.09
C HIS A 423 35.03 1.03 26.88
N LYS A 424 36.03 0.20 27.23
CA LYS A 424 37.29 0.64 27.86
C LYS A 424 38.06 1.65 27.01
N GLU A 425 38.15 1.43 25.69
CA GLU A 425 38.76 2.38 24.75
C GLU A 425 38.00 3.71 24.71
N THR A 426 36.66 3.67 24.72
CA THR A 426 35.81 4.88 24.75
C THR A 426 36.07 5.70 26.01
N ILE A 427 36.10 5.04 27.18
CA ILE A 427 36.44 5.68 28.46
C ILE A 427 37.85 6.29 28.41
N SER A 428 38.83 5.56 27.87
CA SER A 428 40.21 6.03 27.76
C SER A 428 40.34 7.25 26.85
N GLN A 429 39.61 7.24 25.72
CA GLN A 429 39.56 8.36 24.77
C GLN A 429 38.85 9.57 25.38
N LEU A 430 37.78 9.35 26.15
CA LEU A 430 37.06 10.41 26.86
C LEU A 430 37.97 11.08 27.91
N LEU A 431 38.67 10.28 28.72
CA LEU A 431 39.64 10.79 29.70
C LEU A 431 40.75 11.59 29.01
N LYS A 432 41.26 11.10 27.88
CA LYS A 432 42.28 11.79 27.10
C LYS A 432 41.80 13.16 26.58
N GLU A 433 40.61 13.24 26.00
CA GLU A 433 40.07 14.53 25.53
C GLU A 433 39.74 15.48 26.69
N MET A 434 39.30 14.97 27.84
CA MET A 434 39.14 15.77 29.05
C MET A 434 40.46 16.35 29.55
N THR A 435 41.52 15.55 29.59
CA THR A 435 42.87 16.03 29.92
C THR A 435 43.39 17.05 28.90
N ASN A 436 43.07 16.89 27.61
CA ASN A 436 43.44 17.88 26.59
C ASN A 436 42.69 19.22 26.77
N ALA A 437 41.42 19.17 27.19
CA ALA A 437 40.61 20.36 27.45
C ALA A 437 41.03 21.09 28.73
N ASP A 438 41.60 20.37 29.69
CA ASP A 438 42.18 20.89 30.94
C ASP A 438 43.54 21.56 30.69
N SER A 439 43.49 22.78 30.14
CA SER A 439 44.70 23.57 29.83
C SER A 439 45.60 23.86 31.05
N GLN A 440 45.07 23.79 32.28
CA GLN A 440 45.81 24.04 33.51
C GLN A 440 46.32 22.74 34.17
N ASN A 441 45.87 21.58 33.68
CA ASN A 441 46.17 20.25 34.21
C ASN A 441 45.87 20.13 35.72
N GLU A 442 44.80 20.77 36.16
CA GLU A 442 44.35 20.79 37.57
C GLU A 442 43.41 19.63 37.90
N GLY A 443 42.99 18.85 36.91
CA GLY A 443 41.99 17.80 37.07
C GLY A 443 40.57 18.33 37.06
N LEU A 444 40.34 19.55 36.59
CA LEU A 444 39.06 20.28 36.63
C LEU A 444 38.63 20.74 35.23
N LEU A 445 37.32 20.69 34.95
CA LEU A 445 36.72 21.22 33.72
C LEU A 445 35.50 22.09 34.02
N THR A 446 35.29 23.11 33.19
CA THR A 446 34.04 23.88 33.19
C THR A 446 32.93 23.13 32.47
N MET A 447 31.68 23.55 32.71
CA MET A 447 30.50 23.01 32.01
C MET A 447 30.64 23.06 30.48
N GLU A 448 31.13 24.18 29.94
CA GLU A 448 31.31 24.37 28.49
C GLU A 448 32.40 23.44 27.92
N GLN A 449 33.52 23.28 28.63
CA GLN A 449 34.60 22.39 28.21
C GLN A 449 34.14 20.93 28.20
N PHE A 450 33.46 20.49 29.27
CA PHE A 450 32.96 19.13 29.40
C PHE A 450 31.89 18.81 28.33
N SER A 451 30.94 19.74 28.09
CA SER A 451 29.95 19.61 27.01
C SER A 451 30.62 19.52 25.63
N THR A 452 31.64 20.34 25.38
CA THR A 452 32.39 20.32 24.12
C THR A 452 33.10 18.98 23.90
N VAL A 453 33.70 18.41 24.95
CA VAL A 453 34.35 17.10 24.89
C VAL A 453 33.32 16.00 24.60
N LEU A 454 32.17 15.99 25.29
CA LEU A 454 31.12 14.99 25.05
C LEU A 454 30.61 15.04 23.60
N ARG A 455 30.38 16.23 23.04
CA ARG A 455 29.96 16.40 21.64
C ARG A 455 31.01 15.96 20.63
N SER A 456 32.28 16.15 20.97
CA SER A 456 33.41 15.72 20.13
C SER A 456 33.49 14.19 20.06
N ILE A 457 33.32 13.51 21.21
CA ILE A 457 33.38 12.04 21.28
C ILE A 457 32.09 11.38 20.76
N PHE A 458 30.93 12.00 20.99
CA PHE A 458 29.62 11.46 20.63
C PHE A 458 28.87 12.41 19.68
N PRO A 459 29.34 12.58 18.42
CA PRO A 459 28.80 13.58 17.49
C PRO A 459 27.35 13.32 17.05
N PHE A 460 26.86 12.09 17.19
CA PHE A 460 25.51 11.67 16.77
C PHE A 460 24.56 11.46 17.96
N LYS A 461 25.02 11.69 19.18
CA LYS A 461 24.18 11.55 20.38
C LYS A 461 23.26 12.77 20.49
N LYS A 462 21.99 12.53 20.79
CA LYS A 462 20.98 13.57 20.92
C LYS A 462 21.30 14.53 22.06
N GLU A 463 20.83 15.76 21.94
CA GLU A 463 21.08 16.81 22.94
C GLU A 463 20.56 16.43 24.32
N GLU A 464 19.38 15.80 24.39
CA GLU A 464 18.79 15.34 25.64
C GLU A 464 19.68 14.28 26.32
N LYS A 465 20.27 13.39 25.52
CA LYS A 465 21.19 12.35 26.02
C LYS A 465 22.54 12.93 26.46
N ILE A 466 23.02 13.98 25.80
CA ILE A 466 24.20 14.73 26.27
C ILE A 466 23.89 15.41 27.60
N GLN A 467 22.70 16.00 27.75
CA GLN A 467 22.27 16.64 28.99
C GLN A 467 22.12 15.64 30.15
N GLU A 468 21.57 14.44 29.90
CA GLU A 468 21.55 13.35 30.90
C GLU A 468 22.96 12.99 31.40
N LEU A 469 23.96 12.98 30.50
CA LEU A 469 25.37 12.75 30.88
C LEU A 469 25.95 13.92 31.70
N MET A 470 25.58 15.16 31.38
CA MET A 470 25.95 16.35 32.17
C MET A 470 25.40 16.22 33.60
N GLU A 471 24.14 15.85 33.73
CA GLU A 471 23.46 15.69 35.03
C GLU A 471 24.06 14.55 35.84
N ALA A 472 24.35 13.41 35.20
CA ALA A 472 25.01 12.27 35.82
C ALA A 472 26.45 12.58 36.28
N ALA A 473 27.11 13.54 35.64
CA ALA A 473 28.41 14.07 36.07
C ALA A 473 28.31 15.06 37.25
N GLY A 474 27.09 15.47 37.66
CA GLY A 474 26.86 16.38 38.78
C GLY A 474 26.42 17.79 38.39
N TRP A 475 26.23 18.07 37.10
CA TRP A 475 25.71 19.35 36.61
C TRP A 475 24.18 19.33 36.53
N GLN A 476 23.52 19.42 37.69
CA GLN A 476 22.08 19.68 37.75
C GLN A 476 21.78 21.14 37.45
N LEU A 477 20.63 21.42 36.80
CA LEU A 477 20.14 22.77 36.46
C LEU A 477 20.09 23.77 37.64
N SER A 478 20.21 23.29 38.87
CA SER A 478 20.22 24.08 40.12
C SER A 478 21.58 24.19 40.82
N SER A 479 22.64 23.56 40.29
CA SER A 479 23.97 23.55 40.91
C SER A 479 24.87 24.64 40.32
N ASN A 480 25.35 25.55 41.17
CA ASN A 480 26.29 26.63 40.80
C ASN A 480 27.76 26.16 40.80
N ALA A 481 28.01 24.87 40.61
CA ALA A 481 29.35 24.30 40.80
C ALA A 481 30.22 24.52 39.57
N ASP A 482 30.82 25.71 39.41
CA ASP A 482 31.59 26.15 38.22
C ASP A 482 32.66 25.16 37.67
N TRP A 483 33.09 24.17 38.47
CA TRP A 483 34.18 23.25 38.15
C TRP A 483 33.84 21.79 38.50
N LEU A 484 34.18 20.89 37.59
CA LEU A 484 33.98 19.45 37.70
C LEU A 484 35.31 18.71 37.77
N SER A 485 35.52 17.88 38.79
CA SER A 485 36.66 16.96 38.80
C SER A 485 36.38 15.76 37.92
N TYR A 486 37.01 15.72 36.74
CA TYR A 486 36.74 14.66 35.77
C TYR A 486 37.35 13.31 36.20
N GLN A 487 38.42 13.32 37.00
CA GLN A 487 39.04 12.07 37.48
C GLN A 487 38.10 11.29 38.40
N SER A 488 37.30 11.97 39.23
CA SER A 488 36.32 11.32 40.10
C SER A 488 35.15 10.71 39.35
N LEU A 489 34.91 11.07 38.08
CA LEU A 489 33.86 10.42 37.29
C LEU A 489 34.21 8.98 36.92
N PHE A 490 35.49 8.64 36.91
CA PHE A 490 35.97 7.33 36.46
C PHE A 490 36.49 6.45 37.60
N THR A 491 36.10 6.76 38.84
CA THR A 491 36.44 5.95 40.01
C THR A 491 35.39 4.89 40.29
N GLU A 492 35.83 3.78 40.86
CA GLU A 492 34.98 2.68 41.32
C GLU A 492 35.20 2.55 42.83
N ASP A 493 34.15 2.23 43.59
CA ASP A 493 34.30 1.98 45.02
C ASP A 493 34.95 0.61 45.29
N GLU A 494 35.13 0.28 46.58
CA GLU A 494 35.76 -1.00 46.96
C GLU A 494 34.93 -2.23 46.56
N GLU A 495 33.62 -2.08 46.36
CA GLU A 495 32.69 -3.13 45.95
C GLU A 495 32.47 -3.13 44.43
N GLY A 496 33.20 -2.30 43.67
CA GLY A 496 33.12 -2.22 42.21
C GLY A 496 31.89 -1.50 41.69
N GLN A 497 31.20 -0.71 42.51
CA GLN A 497 30.15 0.19 42.04
C GLN A 497 30.78 1.33 41.26
N VAL A 498 30.29 1.55 40.05
CA VAL A 498 30.74 2.64 39.18
C VAL A 498 29.97 3.91 39.50
N THR A 499 30.51 5.08 39.10
CA THR A 499 29.81 6.35 39.27
C THR A 499 28.52 6.43 38.45
N PRO A 500 27.56 7.29 38.83
CA PRO A 500 26.35 7.53 38.02
C PRO A 500 26.67 7.90 36.57
N PHE A 501 27.77 8.64 36.33
CA PHE A 501 28.23 8.98 35.00
C PHE A 501 28.66 7.77 34.17
N MET A 502 29.48 6.88 34.73
CA MET A 502 29.90 5.64 34.04
C MET A 502 28.71 4.72 33.77
N ARG A 503 27.78 4.60 34.72
CA ARG A 503 26.53 3.85 34.56
C ARG A 503 25.70 4.41 33.41
N MET A 504 25.43 5.71 33.41
CA MET A 504 24.66 6.39 32.37
C MET A 504 25.31 6.22 30.99
N LEU A 505 26.64 6.30 30.90
CA LEU A 505 27.36 6.08 29.66
C LEU A 505 27.14 4.65 29.10
N TRP A 506 27.13 3.64 29.99
CA TRP A 506 26.85 2.27 29.62
C TRP A 506 25.38 2.04 29.24
N GLU A 507 24.44 2.56 30.03
CA GLU A 507 23.00 2.48 29.78
C GLU A 507 22.65 3.10 28.42
N GLN A 508 23.12 4.31 28.14
CA GLN A 508 22.89 4.95 26.84
C GLN A 508 23.49 4.16 25.67
N TYR A 509 24.66 3.51 25.86
CA TYR A 509 25.22 2.64 24.82
C TYR A 509 24.31 1.44 24.52
N VAL A 510 23.78 0.79 25.56
CA VAL A 510 22.86 -0.34 25.43
C VAL A 510 21.57 0.10 24.74
N GLU A 511 20.99 1.23 25.16
CA GLU A 511 19.79 1.82 24.54
C GLU A 511 20.02 2.15 23.05
N GLU A 512 21.10 2.83 22.70
CA GLU A 512 21.42 3.21 21.32
C GLU A 512 21.60 1.98 20.41
N LYS A 513 22.20 0.92 20.95
CA LYS A 513 22.39 -0.34 20.25
C LYS A 513 21.05 -1.06 20.03
N ASP A 514 20.20 -1.11 21.04
CA ASP A 514 18.87 -1.70 20.93
C ASP A 514 18.02 -0.92 19.93
N GLU A 515 18.05 0.42 19.96
CA GLU A 515 17.40 1.27 18.96
C GLU A 515 17.90 0.95 17.54
N TYR A 516 19.22 0.86 17.35
CA TYR A 516 19.82 0.56 16.04
C TYR A 516 19.37 -0.81 15.49
N LEU A 517 19.28 -1.82 16.35
CA LEU A 517 18.81 -3.15 15.96
C LEU A 517 17.30 -3.20 15.73
N GLN A 518 16.51 -2.38 16.44
CA GLN A 518 15.08 -2.22 16.14
C GLN A 518 14.87 -1.54 14.78
N GLU A 519 15.66 -0.52 14.44
CA GLU A 519 15.62 0.10 13.12
C GLU A 519 15.95 -0.91 12.00
N LEU A 520 17.00 -1.72 12.19
CA LEU A 520 17.35 -2.80 11.26
C LEU A 520 16.20 -3.80 11.08
N LYS A 521 15.56 -4.21 12.18
CA LYS A 521 14.39 -5.09 12.14
C LYS A 521 13.22 -4.45 11.40
N GLN A 522 12.98 -3.16 11.62
CA GLN A 522 11.89 -2.41 10.98
C GLN A 522 12.09 -2.28 9.47
N ASP A 523 13.32 -1.99 9.03
CA ASP A 523 13.67 -1.88 7.61
C ASP A 523 13.53 -3.22 6.87
N LEU A 524 13.95 -4.32 7.51
CA LEU A 524 13.79 -5.67 6.96
C LEU A 524 12.31 -6.07 6.80
N GLY A 525 11.41 -5.56 7.65
CA GLY A 525 9.97 -5.81 7.55
C GLY A 525 9.56 -7.28 7.70
N LEU A 526 10.38 -8.09 8.38
CA LEU A 526 10.18 -9.52 8.58
C LEU A 526 9.82 -9.84 10.04
N GLU A 527 9.07 -10.93 10.22
CA GLU A 527 8.80 -11.48 11.55
C GLU A 527 10.01 -12.27 12.09
N LEU A 528 10.15 -12.37 13.42
CA LEU A 528 11.34 -12.98 14.05
C LEU A 528 11.62 -14.43 13.64
N TYR A 529 10.56 -15.19 13.30
CA TYR A 529 10.65 -16.59 12.90
C TYR A 529 10.95 -16.78 11.40
N GLU A 530 10.89 -15.71 10.60
CA GLU A 530 11.14 -15.77 9.17
C GLU A 530 12.64 -15.87 8.87
N LYS A 531 12.96 -16.39 7.68
CA LYS A 531 14.34 -16.51 7.22
C LYS A 531 14.76 -15.24 6.48
N VAL A 532 15.97 -14.77 6.77
CA VAL A 532 16.61 -13.64 6.11
C VAL A 532 17.89 -14.10 5.42
N THR A 533 18.18 -13.50 4.28
CA THR A 533 19.40 -13.75 3.49
C THR A 533 20.44 -12.67 3.77
N LEU A 534 21.70 -12.99 3.53
CA LEU A 534 22.82 -12.06 3.72
C LEU A 534 22.66 -10.75 2.93
N PRO A 535 22.26 -10.75 1.64
CA PRO A 535 22.08 -9.51 0.88
C PRO A 535 21.02 -8.60 1.46
N LYS A 536 19.93 -9.16 1.99
CA LYS A 536 18.87 -8.38 2.61
C LYS A 536 19.35 -7.67 3.87
N VAL A 537 20.13 -8.36 4.72
CA VAL A 537 20.72 -7.72 5.92
C VAL A 537 21.76 -6.68 5.51
N ARG A 538 22.56 -6.95 4.48
CA ARG A 538 23.53 -5.97 3.94
C ARG A 538 22.85 -4.71 3.44
N GLU A 539 21.82 -4.86 2.61
CA GLU A 539 21.02 -3.76 2.06
C GLU A 539 20.38 -2.96 3.18
N ALA A 540 19.74 -3.64 4.15
CA ALA A 540 19.11 -2.96 5.27
C ALA A 540 20.11 -2.17 6.14
N LEU A 541 21.29 -2.74 6.44
CA LEU A 541 22.35 -2.03 7.16
C LEU A 541 22.84 -0.78 6.42
N MET A 542 22.98 -0.87 5.09
CA MET A 542 23.39 0.25 4.25
C MET A 542 22.29 1.31 4.10
N THR A 543 21.02 0.90 4.12
CA THR A 543 19.87 1.82 4.11
C THR A 543 19.74 2.57 5.43
N ILE A 544 19.87 1.90 6.58
CA ILE A 544 19.75 2.57 7.89
C ILE A 544 21.00 3.37 8.27
N ASP A 545 22.18 3.01 7.74
CA ASP A 545 23.46 3.68 8.02
C ASP A 545 24.34 3.80 6.76
N PRO A 546 24.06 4.79 5.90
CA PRO A 546 24.81 5.00 4.64
C PRO A 546 26.29 5.37 4.85
N SER A 547 26.67 5.76 6.06
CA SER A 547 28.07 6.12 6.39
C SER A 547 28.88 4.92 6.87
N LEU A 548 28.27 3.73 6.92
CA LEU A 548 28.93 2.50 7.37
C LEU A 548 30.00 2.07 6.35
N ASP A 549 31.25 1.99 6.80
CA ASP A 549 32.35 1.56 5.95
C ASP A 549 32.28 0.06 5.63
N LYS A 550 32.84 -0.33 4.48
CA LYS A 550 32.80 -1.71 3.99
C LYS A 550 33.44 -2.72 4.94
N GLN A 551 34.48 -2.34 5.69
CA GLN A 551 35.17 -3.23 6.61
C GLN A 551 34.30 -3.52 7.84
N THR A 552 33.69 -2.49 8.42
CA THR A 552 32.77 -2.63 9.56
C THR A 552 31.50 -3.38 9.15
N LEU A 553 30.92 -3.08 7.98
CA LEU A 553 29.78 -3.83 7.45
C LEU A 553 30.08 -5.32 7.33
N ASN A 554 31.20 -5.67 6.69
CA ASN A 554 31.59 -7.07 6.52
C ASN A 554 31.86 -7.75 7.86
N SER A 555 32.40 -7.03 8.85
CA SER A 555 32.53 -7.54 10.21
C SER A 555 31.18 -7.86 10.84
N TYR A 556 30.17 -7.00 10.69
CA TYR A 556 28.82 -7.28 11.21
C TYR A 556 28.17 -8.48 10.50
N LEU A 557 28.29 -8.57 9.18
CA LEU A 557 27.74 -9.68 8.40
C LEU A 557 28.43 -11.01 8.73
N SER A 558 29.76 -11.01 8.85
CA SER A 558 30.54 -12.18 9.26
C SER A 558 30.04 -12.75 10.59
N GLN A 559 29.77 -11.87 11.56
CA GLN A 559 29.29 -12.27 12.89
C GLN A 559 27.81 -12.69 12.89
N ALA A 560 26.94 -11.97 12.16
CA ALA A 560 25.53 -12.32 12.00
C ALA A 560 25.34 -13.71 11.39
N PHE A 561 26.15 -14.06 10.39
CA PHE A 561 26.04 -15.33 9.68
C PHE A 561 27.01 -16.42 10.17
N GLN A 562 27.95 -16.08 11.06
CA GLN A 562 29.05 -16.95 11.52
C GLN A 562 29.89 -17.48 10.34
N LEU A 563 30.25 -16.58 9.43
CA LEU A 563 31.08 -16.89 8.27
C LEU A 563 32.46 -16.23 8.40
N PRO A 564 33.56 -16.90 8.05
CA PRO A 564 34.86 -16.25 7.94
C PRO A 564 34.79 -15.03 7.03
N LEU A 565 35.50 -13.95 7.37
CA LEU A 565 35.55 -12.73 6.54
C LEU A 565 36.00 -13.01 5.10
N THR A 566 36.80 -14.06 4.90
CA THR A 566 37.33 -14.51 3.60
C THR A 566 36.29 -15.25 2.74
N GLU A 567 35.20 -15.71 3.35
CA GLU A 567 34.12 -16.47 2.71
C GLU A 567 32.84 -15.64 2.53
N LEU A 568 32.89 -14.34 2.85
CA LEU A 568 31.78 -13.43 2.57
C LEU A 568 31.67 -13.22 1.06
N PRO A 569 30.50 -13.51 0.45
CA PRO A 569 30.31 -13.27 -0.98
C PRO A 569 30.47 -11.78 -1.32
N GLU A 570 31.10 -11.50 -2.47
CA GLU A 570 31.14 -10.14 -3.01
C GLU A 570 29.78 -9.75 -3.60
N GLU A 571 29.45 -8.45 -3.60
CA GLU A 571 28.17 -7.83 -4.04
C GLU A 571 27.68 -8.24 -5.46
N SER A 572 28.46 -9.00 -6.22
CA SER A 572 28.17 -9.41 -7.60
C SER A 572 28.02 -10.92 -7.81
N GLU A 573 28.13 -11.76 -6.76
CA GLU A 573 27.96 -13.20 -6.91
C GLU A 573 26.50 -13.65 -6.77
N GLU A 574 25.95 -14.28 -7.82
CA GLU A 574 24.59 -14.88 -7.86
C GLU A 574 24.38 -16.01 -6.82
N LYS A 575 25.38 -16.33 -5.99
CA LYS A 575 25.32 -17.37 -4.95
C LYS A 575 24.86 -16.87 -3.58
N GLU A 576 24.56 -15.58 -3.44
CA GLU A 576 24.20 -14.99 -2.14
C GLU A 576 22.83 -15.42 -1.58
N GLU A 577 21.98 -16.06 -2.38
CA GLU A 577 20.63 -16.47 -1.98
C GLU A 577 20.57 -17.76 -1.15
N ASP A 578 21.65 -18.54 -1.05
CA ASP A 578 21.61 -19.89 -0.44
C ASP A 578 21.82 -19.88 1.09
N ILE A 579 22.37 -18.80 1.65
CA ILE A 579 22.59 -18.66 3.11
C ILE A 579 21.35 -18.04 3.76
N MET A 580 20.45 -18.90 4.22
CA MET A 580 19.22 -18.48 4.93
C MET A 580 19.24 -18.90 6.40
N ILE A 581 19.17 -17.91 7.29
CA ILE A 581 19.05 -18.11 8.75
C ILE A 581 17.85 -17.34 9.30
N LYS A 582 17.33 -17.76 10.45
CA LYS A 582 16.20 -17.07 11.09
C LYS A 582 16.61 -15.66 11.50
N LEU A 583 15.73 -14.68 11.29
CA LEU A 583 15.98 -13.29 11.69
C LEU A 583 16.30 -13.18 13.19
N GLN A 584 15.59 -13.92 14.04
CA GLN A 584 15.88 -13.98 15.48
C GLN A 584 17.34 -14.30 15.76
N THR A 585 17.91 -15.30 15.08
CA THR A 585 19.31 -15.70 15.27
C THR A 585 20.29 -14.65 14.78
N VAL A 586 19.97 -13.92 13.70
CA VAL A 586 20.79 -12.79 13.23
C VAL A 586 20.81 -11.68 14.27
N LEU A 587 19.64 -11.26 14.75
CA LEU A 587 19.52 -10.19 15.74
C LEU A 587 20.19 -10.58 17.06
N GLU A 588 20.02 -11.81 17.54
CA GLU A 588 20.71 -12.33 18.73
C GLU A 588 22.23 -12.27 18.58
N ARG A 589 22.78 -12.64 17.43
CA ARG A 589 24.22 -12.58 17.17
C ARG A 589 24.73 -11.15 17.06
N LEU A 590 23.98 -10.26 16.43
CA LEU A 590 24.30 -8.84 16.37
C LEU A 590 24.20 -8.16 17.74
N GLN A 591 23.28 -8.61 18.59
CA GLN A 591 23.16 -8.18 19.99
C GLN A 591 24.40 -8.55 20.81
N MET A 592 25.14 -9.60 20.45
CA MET A 592 26.36 -9.98 21.18
C MET A 592 27.57 -9.12 20.83
N ILE A 593 27.62 -8.51 19.64
CA ILE A 593 28.80 -7.78 19.15
C ILE A 593 28.75 -6.27 19.44
N ASP A 594 29.88 -5.58 19.26
CA ASP A 594 29.89 -4.11 19.28
C ASP A 594 29.34 -3.57 17.95
N ILE A 595 28.02 -3.35 17.91
CA ILE A 595 27.32 -2.73 16.79
C ILE A 595 26.86 -1.33 17.18
N ARG A 596 27.24 -0.34 16.37
CA ARG A 596 26.92 1.08 16.57
C ARG A 596 26.71 1.76 15.23
N ARG A 597 25.86 2.79 15.24
CA ARG A 597 25.66 3.72 14.14
C ARG A 597 26.93 4.54 13.88
N ARG A 598 27.28 4.73 12.60
CA ARG A 598 28.45 5.46 12.11
C ARG A 598 28.11 6.80 11.46
N GLY A 599 26.87 6.98 10.98
CA GLY A 599 26.40 8.24 10.36
C GLY A 599 25.16 8.85 11.03
N PRO A 600 24.78 10.08 10.65
CA PRO A 600 23.55 10.71 11.10
C PRO A 600 22.31 9.95 10.60
N ARG A 601 21.21 10.01 11.36
CA ARG A 601 19.91 9.49 10.90
C ARG A 601 19.38 10.38 9.76
N GLU A 602 19.08 9.81 8.59
CA GLU A 602 18.58 10.56 7.42
C GLU A 602 17.27 11.35 7.69
N GLN A 603 16.56 11.05 8.78
CA GLN A 603 15.31 11.70 9.16
C GLN A 603 15.46 12.90 10.12
N GLU A 604 16.67 13.21 10.60
CA GLU A 604 16.87 14.35 11.49
C GLU A 604 17.39 15.56 10.71
N PRO A 605 16.70 16.72 10.76
CA PRO A 605 17.25 17.95 10.23
C PRO A 605 18.50 18.30 11.03
N THR A 606 19.63 18.45 10.33
CA THR A 606 20.85 19.04 10.89
C THR A 606 20.48 20.32 11.63
N SER A 607 20.69 20.31 12.95
CA SER A 607 20.52 21.50 13.80
C SER A 607 21.70 22.45 13.65
#